data_AF-A0A4Q1SIY2-F1
#
_entry.id   AF-A0A4Q1SIY2-F1
#
_cell.length_a   1.000
_cell.length_b   1.000
_cell.length_c   1.000
_cell.angle_alpha   90.00
_cell.angle_beta   90.00
_cell.angle_gamma   90.00
#
_symmetry.space_group_name_H-M   'P 1'
#
loop_
_entity.id
_entity.type
_entity.pdbx_description
1 polymer ?
#
loop_
_entity_poly.entity_id
_entity_poly.type
_entity_poly.pdbx_seq_one_letter_code
_entity_poly.pdbx_strand_id
1 'polypeptide(L)'
;MSTALRSFFLLLTGLLATAAASAQVMTSHNWQRALTQARNLLPDTSLAGEPYHLHYDLHFRIPLDGHSNQEADATYDVYVDPHRFRRTDMASGSFHMTVVDDLQHQTSWHSMTGDMPLGLYDFEDIVLEPRPVLFALEHSATPALLPMHRRVLEGSLYGCVDDGEMAMLCFDPFTHVFALGQILNQTYVYADWIPLRSHAIPSLIRIYDGKTLLLTANGKIEVFHRFAPLFFTQTAPTPPTPIENRPVVSFPQLKATPWYGNASLRITVDEEGKVSHTELVEIDNNKIKHAAMNFIRDLRFRPASEAPGTPATFTTLFYLRYLPRANPSLR
;
A
#
# COMPACT_ATOMS: atom_id res chain seq x y z
N MET A 1 19.60 -57.62 -0.92
CA MET A 1 19.27 -56.18 -1.05
C MET A 1 18.82 -55.67 0.32
N SER A 2 19.56 -54.72 0.86
CA SER A 2 19.46 -54.23 2.25
C SER A 2 18.11 -53.56 2.53
N THR A 3 17.52 -53.89 3.68
CA THR A 3 16.31 -53.27 4.24
C THR A 3 16.43 -51.74 4.35
N ALA A 4 17.64 -51.20 4.48
CA ALA A 4 17.88 -49.76 4.51
C ALA A 4 17.55 -49.05 3.18
N LEU A 5 17.74 -49.73 2.03
CA LEU A 5 17.46 -49.15 0.72
C LEU A 5 15.95 -49.00 0.46
N ARG A 6 15.14 -49.91 1.03
CA ARG A 6 13.67 -49.87 0.95
C ARG A 6 13.08 -48.76 1.80
N SER A 7 13.62 -48.54 3.00
CA SER A 7 13.16 -47.44 3.87
C SER A 7 13.50 -46.07 3.30
N PHE A 8 14.67 -45.91 2.67
CA PHE A 8 15.04 -44.65 2.02
C PHE A 8 14.15 -44.33 0.81
N PHE A 9 13.82 -45.34 -0.01
CA PHE A 9 12.91 -45.17 -1.16
C PHE A 9 11.49 -44.78 -0.71
N LEU A 10 10.97 -45.41 0.34
CA LEU A 10 9.64 -45.10 0.88
C LEU A 10 9.54 -43.68 1.47
N LEU A 11 10.57 -43.24 2.21
CA LEU A 11 10.66 -41.87 2.72
C LEU A 11 10.73 -40.84 1.58
N LEU A 12 11.53 -41.11 0.55
CA LEU A 12 11.67 -40.22 -0.61
C LEU A 12 10.35 -40.12 -1.40
N THR A 13 9.66 -41.25 -1.62
CA THR A 13 8.34 -41.24 -2.29
C THR A 13 7.26 -40.56 -1.46
N GLY A 14 7.31 -40.68 -0.12
CA GLY A 14 6.39 -39.99 0.78
C GLY A 14 6.56 -38.48 0.74
N LEU A 15 7.81 -37.99 0.77
CA LEU A 15 8.14 -36.57 0.64
C LEU A 15 7.76 -35.99 -0.73
N LEU A 16 7.94 -36.75 -1.81
CA LEU A 16 7.51 -36.33 -3.14
C LEU A 16 5.98 -36.32 -3.28
N ALA A 17 5.27 -37.24 -2.64
CA ALA A 17 3.81 -37.29 -2.65
C ALA A 17 3.18 -36.13 -1.85
N THR A 18 3.77 -35.72 -0.73
CA THR A 18 3.27 -34.56 0.04
C THR A 18 3.56 -33.23 -0.67
N ALA A 19 4.69 -33.11 -1.36
CA ALA A 19 4.98 -31.97 -2.23
C ALA A 19 4.02 -31.89 -3.44
N ALA A 20 3.68 -33.05 -4.04
CA ALA A 20 2.70 -33.10 -5.13
C ALA A 20 1.27 -32.79 -4.67
N ALA A 21 0.88 -33.25 -3.47
CA ALA A 21 -0.44 -33.01 -2.89
C ALA A 21 -0.64 -31.54 -2.52
N SER A 22 0.35 -30.90 -1.88
CA SER A 22 0.32 -29.46 -1.58
C SER A 22 0.26 -28.61 -2.85
N ALA A 23 0.95 -29.02 -3.92
CA ALA A 23 0.84 -28.35 -5.21
C ALA A 23 -0.59 -28.46 -5.79
N GLN A 24 -1.23 -29.64 -5.76
CA GLN A 24 -2.57 -29.87 -6.31
C GLN A 24 -3.69 -29.11 -5.57
N VAL A 25 -3.54 -28.82 -4.27
CA VAL A 25 -4.55 -28.07 -3.51
C VAL A 25 -4.73 -26.64 -4.03
N MET A 26 -3.68 -25.99 -4.56
CA MET A 26 -3.81 -24.61 -5.05
C MET A 26 -4.54 -24.47 -6.39
N THR A 27 -4.61 -25.52 -7.22
CA THR A 27 -5.26 -25.44 -8.54
C THR A 27 -6.79 -25.51 -8.49
N SER A 28 -7.38 -25.80 -7.32
CA SER A 28 -8.83 -25.86 -7.13
C SER A 28 -9.40 -24.64 -6.38
N HIS A 29 -8.55 -23.71 -5.97
CA HIS A 29 -8.95 -22.54 -5.19
C HIS A 29 -9.14 -21.33 -6.13
N ASN A 30 -10.29 -20.67 -6.05
CA ASN A 30 -10.45 -19.37 -6.67
C ASN A 30 -9.57 -18.35 -5.92
N TRP A 31 -9.14 -17.30 -6.62
CA TRP A 31 -8.21 -16.32 -6.05
C TRP A 31 -8.78 -15.59 -4.82
N GLN A 32 -10.11 -15.46 -4.70
CA GLN A 32 -10.75 -14.89 -3.50
C GLN A 32 -10.42 -15.71 -2.25
N ARG A 33 -10.42 -17.04 -2.34
CA ARG A 33 -10.05 -17.89 -1.20
C ARG A 33 -8.58 -17.72 -0.83
N ALA A 34 -7.68 -17.63 -1.82
CA ALA A 34 -6.27 -17.35 -1.59
C ALA A 34 -6.08 -15.96 -0.94
N LEU A 35 -6.82 -14.95 -1.40
CA LEU A 35 -6.81 -13.61 -0.82
C LEU A 35 -7.32 -13.61 0.63
N THR A 36 -8.44 -14.28 0.92
CA THR A 36 -8.96 -14.43 2.28
C THR A 36 -7.95 -15.13 3.18
N GLN A 37 -7.30 -16.19 2.68
CA GLN A 37 -6.27 -16.90 3.43
C GLN A 37 -5.07 -16.01 3.71
N ALA A 38 -4.57 -15.27 2.72
CA ALA A 38 -3.46 -14.34 2.89
C ALA A 38 -3.80 -13.24 3.91
N ARG A 39 -4.99 -12.62 3.81
CA ARG A 39 -5.46 -11.59 4.75
C ARG A 39 -5.58 -12.11 6.17
N ASN A 40 -6.02 -13.36 6.37
CA ASN A 40 -6.07 -13.99 7.69
C ASN A 40 -4.68 -14.25 8.29
N LEU A 41 -3.63 -14.25 7.46
CA LEU A 41 -2.24 -14.37 7.90
C LEU A 41 -1.55 -13.01 8.06
N LEU A 42 -2.15 -11.91 7.61
CA LEU A 42 -1.63 -10.58 7.90
C LEU A 42 -2.01 -10.16 9.32
N PRO A 43 -1.16 -9.39 10.02
CA PRO A 43 -1.51 -8.89 11.34
C PRO A 43 -2.73 -7.96 11.24
N ASP A 44 -3.84 -8.40 11.84
CA ASP A 44 -4.92 -7.48 12.21
C ASP A 44 -4.67 -6.96 13.62
N THR A 45 -5.04 -5.69 13.82
CA THR A 45 -5.12 -4.99 15.10
C THR A 45 -5.80 -5.81 16.20
N SER A 46 -6.74 -6.71 15.86
CA SER A 46 -7.48 -7.51 16.83
C SER A 46 -6.89 -8.88 17.17
N LEU A 47 -5.91 -9.40 16.39
CA LEU A 47 -5.54 -10.82 16.42
C LEU A 47 -4.09 -11.12 16.82
N ALA A 48 -3.21 -10.11 16.87
CA ALA A 48 -1.79 -10.35 17.22
C ALA A 48 -1.59 -10.79 18.69
N GLY A 49 -2.56 -10.55 19.58
CA GLY A 49 -2.58 -11.05 20.97
C GLY A 49 -1.49 -10.52 21.91
N GLU A 50 -0.40 -9.98 21.37
CA GLU A 50 0.70 -9.34 22.10
C GLU A 50 0.95 -7.94 21.54
N PRO A 51 1.30 -6.97 22.41
CA PRO A 51 1.79 -5.69 21.95
C PRO A 51 3.06 -5.83 21.11
N TYR A 52 3.14 -5.15 19.97
CA TYR A 52 4.33 -5.20 19.11
C TYR A 52 4.62 -3.85 18.43
N HIS A 53 5.88 -3.67 18.04
CA HIS A 53 6.37 -2.58 17.20
C HIS A 53 6.89 -3.16 15.90
N LEU A 54 6.36 -2.67 14.80
CA LEU A 54 6.86 -2.90 13.45
C LEU A 54 7.59 -1.65 13.00
N HIS A 55 8.86 -1.78 12.66
CA HIS A 55 9.70 -0.70 12.16
C HIS A 55 10.16 -1.02 10.75
N TYR A 56 9.98 -0.09 9.80
CA TYR A 56 10.61 -0.14 8.49
C TYR A 56 11.61 1.00 8.29
N ASP A 57 12.83 0.63 7.90
CA ASP A 57 13.79 1.53 7.27
C ASP A 57 13.46 1.60 5.76
N LEU A 58 13.08 2.77 5.27
CA LEU A 58 12.69 3.02 3.88
C LEU A 58 13.79 3.78 3.13
N HIS A 59 14.07 3.35 1.91
CA HIS A 59 14.93 4.05 0.97
C HIS A 59 14.18 4.26 -0.36
N PHE A 60 13.99 5.52 -0.73
CA PHE A 60 13.28 5.93 -1.94
C PHE A 60 14.25 6.40 -3.01
N ARG A 61 13.84 6.19 -4.26
CA ARG A 61 14.46 6.77 -5.43
C ARG A 61 13.39 7.49 -6.25
N ILE A 62 13.39 8.81 -6.15
CA ILE A 62 12.42 9.71 -6.79
C ILE A 62 12.99 10.12 -8.15
N PRO A 63 12.37 9.73 -9.28
CA PRO A 63 12.85 10.11 -10.60
C PRO A 63 12.60 11.61 -10.84
N LEU A 64 13.67 12.39 -10.92
CA LEU A 64 13.66 13.80 -11.29
C LEU A 64 13.83 13.92 -12.82
N ASP A 65 12.77 14.40 -13.49
CA ASP A 65 12.75 14.76 -14.92
C ASP A 65 13.27 13.67 -15.89
N GLY A 66 13.24 12.40 -15.46
CA GLY A 66 13.65 11.25 -16.28
C GLY A 66 15.16 11.11 -16.51
N HIS A 67 15.99 12.00 -15.95
CA HIS A 67 17.44 12.02 -16.16
C HIS A 67 18.26 11.96 -14.87
N SER A 68 17.66 12.30 -13.73
CA SER A 68 18.29 12.23 -12.41
C SER A 68 17.37 11.52 -11.44
N ASN A 69 17.93 11.01 -10.34
CA ASN A 69 17.13 10.55 -9.23
C ASN A 69 17.53 11.32 -7.98
N GLN A 70 16.53 11.69 -7.17
CA GLN A 70 16.75 12.08 -5.80
C GLN A 70 16.56 10.85 -4.92
N GLU A 71 17.52 10.61 -4.05
CA GLU A 71 17.42 9.58 -3.02
C GLU A 71 16.94 10.24 -1.73
N ALA A 72 16.10 9.52 -0.99
CA ALA A 72 15.59 9.96 0.30
C ALA A 72 15.37 8.76 1.20
N ASP A 73 15.59 8.94 2.50
CA ASP A 73 15.32 7.92 3.51
C ASP A 73 14.08 8.31 4.34
N ALA A 74 13.41 7.30 4.88
CA ALA A 74 12.33 7.49 5.83
C ALA A 74 12.19 6.33 6.81
N THR A 75 11.40 6.55 7.85
CA THR A 75 10.94 5.49 8.74
C THR A 75 9.43 5.38 8.70
N TYR A 76 8.94 4.15 8.86
CA TYR A 76 7.53 3.83 9.06
C TYR A 76 7.41 2.89 10.25
N ASP A 77 6.87 3.40 11.34
CA ASP A 77 6.78 2.74 12.63
C ASP A 77 5.31 2.51 12.99
N VAL A 78 4.95 1.26 13.31
CA VAL A 78 3.61 0.91 13.80
C VAL A 78 3.72 0.23 15.14
N TYR A 79 3.11 0.84 16.15
CA TYR A 79 2.99 0.29 17.49
C TYR A 79 1.54 -0.16 17.69
N VAL A 80 1.34 -1.43 18.03
CA VAL A 80 0.01 -1.99 18.20
C VAL A 80 -0.14 -2.53 19.61
N ASP A 81 -0.98 -1.88 20.41
CA ASP A 81 -1.60 -2.48 21.59
C ASP A 81 -2.92 -3.13 21.15
N PRO A 82 -2.98 -4.47 21.02
CA PRO A 82 -4.12 -5.16 20.44
C PRO A 82 -5.43 -4.97 21.22
N HIS A 83 -5.36 -4.45 22.44
CA HIS A 83 -6.54 -4.20 23.27
C HIS A 83 -7.14 -2.82 23.09
N ARG A 84 -6.41 -1.84 22.57
CA ARG A 84 -6.89 -0.46 22.62
C ARG A 84 -6.34 0.49 21.58
N PHE A 85 -5.05 0.45 21.29
CA PHE A 85 -4.41 1.54 20.55
C PHE A 85 -3.54 1.03 19.40
N ARG A 86 -3.59 1.74 18.29
CA ARG A 86 -2.57 1.67 17.25
C ARG A 86 -1.94 3.05 17.12
N ARG A 87 -0.62 3.12 17.04
CA ARG A 87 0.11 4.34 16.74
C ARG A 87 0.97 4.11 15.51
N THR A 88 0.86 4.98 14.52
CA THR A 88 1.71 4.99 13.33
C THR A 88 2.53 6.26 13.34
N ASP A 89 3.86 6.15 13.32
CA ASP A 89 4.78 7.27 13.15
C ASP A 89 5.49 7.15 11.80
N MET A 90 5.58 8.26 11.07
CA MET A 90 6.28 8.35 9.79
C MET A 90 7.19 9.57 9.79
N ALA A 91 8.40 9.44 9.26
CA ALA A 91 9.34 10.55 9.19
C ALA A 91 10.21 10.49 7.93
N SER A 92 10.42 11.64 7.27
CA SER A 92 11.36 11.78 6.15
C SER A 92 11.80 13.23 6.01
N GLY A 93 13.09 13.53 6.17
CA GLY A 93 13.58 14.91 6.15
C GLY A 93 12.86 15.78 7.18
N SER A 94 12.16 16.82 6.73
CA SER A 94 11.34 17.69 7.59
C SER A 94 9.89 17.22 7.77
N PHE A 95 9.48 16.16 7.06
CA PHE A 95 8.15 15.58 7.20
C PHE A 95 8.09 14.69 8.44
N HIS A 96 7.05 14.89 9.25
CA HIS A 96 6.71 14.01 10.36
C HIS A 96 5.20 13.84 10.42
N MET A 97 4.74 12.62 10.66
CA MET A 97 3.35 12.34 10.92
C MET A 97 3.21 11.31 12.04
N THR A 98 2.28 11.56 12.95
CA THR A 98 1.86 10.61 13.98
C THR A 98 0.35 10.45 13.86
N VAL A 99 -0.10 9.19 13.79
CA VAL A 99 -1.52 8.81 13.90
C VAL A 99 -1.68 7.95 15.13
N VAL A 100 -2.67 8.24 15.97
CA VAL A 100 -3.05 7.40 17.10
C VAL A 100 -4.53 7.05 16.97
N ASP A 101 -4.80 5.78 16.71
CA ASP A 101 -6.14 5.20 16.63
C ASP A 101 -6.51 4.59 17.98
N ASP A 102 -7.65 5.02 18.56
CA ASP A 102 -8.34 4.30 19.63
C ASP A 102 -9.28 3.28 19.00
N LEU A 103 -8.84 2.03 18.98
CA LEU A 103 -9.54 0.90 18.35
C LEU A 103 -10.87 0.59 19.04
N GLN A 104 -11.00 0.92 20.34
CA GLN A 104 -12.21 0.68 21.11
C GLN A 104 -13.28 1.73 20.81
N HIS A 105 -12.88 3.00 20.71
CA HIS A 105 -13.80 4.12 20.49
C HIS A 105 -13.93 4.52 19.02
N GLN A 106 -13.14 3.91 18.12
CA GLN A 106 -13.09 4.22 16.69
C GLN A 106 -12.80 5.70 16.43
N THR A 107 -11.88 6.27 17.20
CA THR A 107 -11.41 7.65 17.03
C THR A 107 -9.96 7.65 16.60
N SER A 108 -9.61 8.61 15.76
CA SER A 108 -8.24 8.80 15.29
C SER A 108 -7.77 10.22 15.61
N TRP A 109 -6.57 10.31 16.16
CA TRP A 109 -5.86 11.56 16.37
C TRP A 109 -4.68 11.63 15.41
N HIS A 110 -4.44 12.81 14.83
CA HIS A 110 -3.40 13.01 13.84
C HIS A 110 -2.55 14.23 14.20
N SER A 111 -1.26 14.13 13.93
CA SER A 111 -0.32 15.25 13.94
C SER A 111 0.59 15.14 12.75
N MET A 112 0.80 16.24 12.03
CA MET A 112 1.58 16.26 10.81
C MET A 112 2.33 17.59 10.65
N THR A 113 3.58 17.52 10.20
CA THR A 113 4.38 18.66 9.79
C THR A 113 5.02 18.41 8.44
N GLY A 114 5.15 19.45 7.63
CA GLY A 114 5.74 19.35 6.29
C GLY A 114 4.80 18.67 5.28
N ASP A 115 5.33 18.48 4.07
CA ASP A 115 4.63 17.78 2.98
C ASP A 115 5.09 16.31 2.96
N MET A 116 4.15 15.37 2.90
CA MET A 116 4.48 13.94 2.85
C MET A 116 5.11 13.62 1.47
N PRO A 117 6.31 13.01 1.44
CA PRO A 117 6.90 12.51 0.20
C PRO A 117 6.00 11.47 -0.47
N LEU A 118 5.96 11.45 -1.80
CA LEU A 118 5.10 10.53 -2.55
C LEU A 118 5.44 9.05 -2.26
N GLY A 119 6.72 8.75 -2.06
CA GLY A 119 7.17 7.39 -1.69
C GLY A 119 6.61 6.89 -0.36
N LEU A 120 6.40 7.76 0.63
CA LEU A 120 5.76 7.41 1.90
C LEU A 120 4.27 7.13 1.72
N TYR A 121 3.58 7.96 0.93
CA TYR A 121 2.17 7.76 0.58
C TYR A 121 1.95 6.42 -0.14
N ASP A 122 2.81 6.09 -1.10
CA ASP A 122 2.74 4.82 -1.81
C ASP A 122 3.05 3.63 -0.89
N PHE A 123 4.00 3.78 0.03
CA PHE A 123 4.34 2.73 0.98
C PHE A 123 3.18 2.38 1.93
N GLU A 124 2.49 3.39 2.46
CA GLU A 124 1.35 3.19 3.36
C GLU A 124 0.26 2.30 2.71
N ASP A 125 0.06 2.45 1.41
CA ASP A 125 -0.93 1.67 0.67
C ASP A 125 -0.49 0.26 0.29
N ILE A 126 0.78 -0.10 0.51
CA ILE A 126 1.30 -1.42 0.15
C ILE A 126 1.91 -2.21 1.31
N VAL A 127 2.11 -1.60 2.48
CA VAL A 127 2.90 -2.17 3.58
C VAL A 127 2.45 -3.57 4.01
N LEU A 128 1.15 -3.87 3.94
CA LEU A 128 0.60 -5.18 4.26
C LEU A 128 0.14 -5.96 3.02
N GLU A 129 -0.47 -5.29 2.05
CA GLU A 129 -1.00 -5.91 0.84
C GLU A 129 -0.89 -4.95 -0.36
N PRO A 130 -0.73 -5.44 -1.60
CA PRO A 130 -0.57 -4.57 -2.78
C PRO A 130 -1.92 -3.98 -3.21
N ARG A 131 -2.45 -3.01 -2.44
CA ARG A 131 -3.80 -2.44 -2.64
C ARG A 131 -4.07 -1.94 -4.06
N PRO A 132 -3.13 -1.28 -4.77
CA PRO A 132 -3.38 -0.86 -6.16
C PRO A 132 -3.70 -2.03 -7.10
N VAL A 133 -3.02 -3.16 -6.92
CA VAL A 133 -3.24 -4.39 -7.70
C VAL A 133 -4.57 -5.03 -7.33
N LEU A 134 -4.86 -5.12 -6.03
CA LEU A 134 -6.13 -5.66 -5.53
C LEU A 134 -7.31 -4.87 -6.06
N PHE A 135 -7.24 -3.54 -5.98
CA PHE A 135 -8.27 -2.65 -6.51
C PHE A 135 -8.52 -2.90 -8.00
N ALA A 136 -7.46 -3.01 -8.82
CA ALA A 136 -7.59 -3.28 -10.25
C ALA A 136 -8.24 -4.65 -10.54
N LEU A 137 -7.83 -5.71 -9.83
CA LEU A 137 -8.41 -7.05 -9.98
C LEU A 137 -9.88 -7.11 -9.54
N GLU A 138 -10.21 -6.48 -8.42
CA GLU A 138 -11.59 -6.40 -7.88
C GLU A 138 -12.54 -5.61 -8.80
N HIS A 139 -12.01 -4.66 -9.58
CA HIS A 139 -12.76 -3.84 -10.53
C HIS A 139 -12.61 -4.30 -11.99
N SER A 140 -11.99 -5.46 -12.23
CA SER A 140 -11.96 -6.08 -13.56
C SER A 140 -13.37 -6.44 -14.04
N ALA A 141 -13.54 -6.70 -15.34
CA ALA A 141 -14.86 -6.98 -15.92
C ALA A 141 -15.52 -8.26 -15.35
N THR A 142 -14.71 -9.22 -14.89
CA THR A 142 -15.19 -10.51 -14.37
C THR A 142 -14.38 -10.99 -13.15
N PRO A 143 -14.42 -10.28 -12.01
CA PRO A 143 -13.54 -10.56 -10.87
C PRO A 143 -13.77 -11.97 -10.28
N ALA A 144 -15.03 -12.42 -10.23
CA ALA A 144 -15.42 -13.73 -9.71
C ALA A 144 -14.89 -14.92 -10.53
N LEU A 145 -14.47 -14.68 -11.78
CA LEU A 145 -14.11 -15.72 -12.73
C LEU A 145 -12.61 -15.80 -13.03
N LEU A 146 -11.79 -14.92 -12.45
CA LEU A 146 -10.36 -14.93 -12.72
C LEU A 146 -9.72 -16.23 -12.18
N PRO A 147 -9.19 -17.10 -13.06
CA PRO A 147 -8.60 -18.36 -12.62
C PRO A 147 -7.22 -18.12 -12.01
N MET A 148 -6.87 -18.95 -11.03
CA MET A 148 -5.52 -19.03 -10.51
C MET A 148 -4.66 -19.90 -11.44
N HIS A 149 -3.47 -19.41 -11.79
CA HIS A 149 -2.49 -20.07 -12.62
C HIS A 149 -1.19 -20.29 -11.84
N ARG A 150 -0.50 -21.39 -12.13
CA ARG A 150 0.86 -21.57 -11.62
C ARG A 150 1.83 -20.83 -12.54
N ARG A 151 2.69 -19.99 -11.96
CA ARG A 151 3.75 -19.29 -12.69
C ARG A 151 5.09 -19.52 -12.02
N VAL A 152 6.13 -19.70 -12.83
CA VAL A 152 7.52 -19.74 -12.32
C VAL A 152 8.12 -18.37 -12.57
N LEU A 153 8.45 -17.65 -11.50
CA LEU A 153 9.09 -16.33 -11.54
C LEU A 153 10.41 -16.43 -10.78
N GLU A 154 11.51 -16.03 -11.42
CA GLU A 154 12.87 -16.06 -10.84
C GLU A 154 13.27 -17.42 -10.23
N GLY A 155 12.76 -18.53 -10.79
CA GLY A 155 13.03 -19.88 -10.31
C GLY A 155 12.12 -20.38 -9.19
N SER A 156 11.23 -19.52 -8.67
CA SER A 156 10.24 -19.86 -7.64
C SER A 156 8.86 -20.09 -8.26
N LEU A 157 8.10 -21.03 -7.70
CA LEU A 157 6.73 -21.34 -8.14
C LEU A 157 5.72 -20.52 -7.34
N TYR A 158 4.82 -19.83 -8.03
CA TYR A 158 3.76 -19.03 -7.42
C TYR A 158 2.38 -19.42 -7.93
N GLY A 159 1.36 -19.20 -7.10
CA GLY A 159 -0.04 -19.18 -7.54
C GLY A 159 -0.44 -17.75 -7.86
N CYS A 160 -0.75 -17.44 -9.11
CA CYS A 160 -1.04 -16.10 -9.56
C CYS A 160 -2.43 -15.97 -10.17
N VAL A 161 -3.06 -14.83 -9.99
CA VAL A 161 -4.25 -14.39 -10.72
C VAL A 161 -3.87 -13.17 -11.54
N ASP A 162 -4.38 -13.06 -12.77
CA ASP A 162 -4.24 -11.89 -13.61
C ASP A 162 -5.52 -11.61 -14.38
N ASP A 163 -5.78 -10.34 -14.67
CA ASP A 163 -6.92 -9.91 -15.50
C ASP A 163 -6.59 -9.95 -17.01
N GLY A 164 -5.38 -10.39 -17.38
CA GLY A 164 -4.88 -10.45 -18.75
C GLY A 164 -4.50 -9.11 -19.36
N GLU A 165 -4.73 -7.98 -18.67
CA GLU A 165 -4.51 -6.64 -19.23
C GLU A 165 -3.59 -5.79 -18.36
N MET A 166 -3.90 -5.64 -17.08
CA MET A 166 -3.38 -4.56 -16.24
C MET A 166 -2.78 -5.07 -14.94
N ALA A 167 -3.39 -6.06 -14.29
CA ALA A 167 -3.04 -6.43 -12.93
C ALA A 167 -2.75 -7.92 -12.80
N MET A 168 -1.73 -8.24 -12.00
CA MET A 168 -1.40 -9.60 -11.60
C MET A 168 -1.07 -9.63 -10.12
N LEU A 169 -1.59 -10.61 -9.39
CA LEU A 169 -1.30 -10.85 -8.00
C LEU A 169 -0.85 -12.30 -7.82
N CYS A 170 0.26 -12.50 -7.13
CA CYS A 170 0.86 -13.79 -6.87
C CYS A 170 1.01 -14.04 -5.36
N PHE A 171 0.71 -15.26 -4.97
CA PHE A 171 0.84 -15.77 -3.61
C PHE A 171 1.94 -16.82 -3.57
N ASP A 172 2.68 -16.83 -2.46
CA ASP A 172 3.64 -17.88 -2.16
C ASP A 172 2.89 -19.18 -1.79
N PRO A 173 3.16 -20.31 -2.45
CA PRO A 173 2.40 -21.55 -2.25
C PRO A 173 2.66 -22.22 -0.89
N PHE A 174 3.77 -21.88 -0.22
CA PHE A 174 4.18 -22.50 1.03
C PHE A 174 3.71 -21.69 2.25
N THR A 175 3.79 -20.37 2.16
CA THR A 175 3.43 -19.45 3.24
C THR A 175 2.03 -18.88 3.07
N HIS A 176 1.42 -19.01 1.90
CA HIS A 176 0.07 -18.54 1.58
C HIS A 176 -0.17 -17.04 1.75
N VAL A 177 0.91 -16.25 1.79
CA VAL A 177 0.90 -14.79 1.84
C VAL A 177 1.22 -14.20 0.46
N PHE A 178 1.13 -12.88 0.35
CA PHE A 178 1.51 -12.16 -0.87
C PHE A 178 2.99 -12.37 -1.18
N ALA A 179 3.31 -12.59 -2.45
CA ALA A 179 4.69 -12.67 -2.93
C ALA A 179 5.00 -11.53 -3.89
N LEU A 180 4.08 -11.29 -4.81
CA LEU A 180 4.25 -10.29 -5.85
C LEU A 180 2.91 -9.69 -6.26
N GLY A 181 2.88 -8.38 -6.45
CA GLY A 181 1.79 -7.69 -7.13
C GLY A 181 2.36 -6.92 -8.31
N GLN A 182 1.63 -6.85 -9.42
CA GLN A 182 2.01 -6.04 -10.57
C GLN A 182 0.80 -5.28 -11.08
N ILE A 183 0.97 -3.99 -11.36
CA ILE A 183 0.01 -3.18 -12.09
C ILE A 183 0.74 -2.42 -13.20
N LEU A 184 0.45 -2.80 -14.45
CA LEU A 184 1.18 -2.36 -15.64
C LEU A 184 2.70 -2.45 -15.48
N ASN A 185 3.35 -1.29 -15.37
CA ASN A 185 4.79 -1.10 -15.26
C ASN A 185 5.29 -1.21 -13.81
N GLN A 186 4.43 -1.06 -12.81
CA GLN A 186 4.85 -1.16 -11.41
C GLN A 186 4.75 -2.58 -10.87
N THR A 187 5.78 -3.00 -10.15
CA THR A 187 5.86 -4.32 -9.48
C THR A 187 6.18 -4.14 -8.00
N TYR A 188 5.36 -4.74 -7.15
CA TYR A 188 5.52 -4.84 -5.71
C TYR A 188 6.01 -6.24 -5.37
N VAL A 189 7.12 -6.35 -4.64
CA VAL A 189 7.69 -7.63 -4.21
C VAL A 189 7.71 -7.69 -2.70
N TYR A 190 7.21 -8.80 -2.15
CA TYR A 190 7.18 -9.09 -0.72
C TYR A 190 8.06 -10.30 -0.45
N ALA A 191 9.00 -10.18 0.48
CA ALA A 191 9.95 -11.23 0.81
C ALA A 191 10.26 -11.28 2.31
N ASP A 192 10.94 -12.36 2.70
CA ASP A 192 11.52 -12.54 4.03
C ASP A 192 10.47 -12.34 5.15
N TRP A 193 9.32 -13.01 5.02
CA TRP A 193 8.20 -12.90 5.95
C TRP A 193 8.59 -13.34 7.38
N ILE A 194 8.45 -12.44 8.35
CA ILE A 194 8.69 -12.68 9.77
C ILE A 194 7.40 -13.21 10.42
N PRO A 195 7.43 -14.37 11.10
CA PRO A 195 6.28 -14.87 11.82
C PRO A 195 5.99 -14.04 13.08
N LEU A 196 4.71 -13.70 13.28
CA LEU A 196 4.15 -13.11 14.49
C LEU A 196 2.96 -13.97 14.93
N ARG A 197 3.24 -15.00 15.73
CA ARG A 197 2.25 -16.03 16.13
C ARG A 197 1.62 -16.71 14.91
N SER A 198 0.32 -16.53 14.70
CA SER A 198 -0.43 -17.05 13.55
C SER A 198 -0.38 -16.14 12.32
N HIS A 199 0.29 -14.99 12.43
CA HIS A 199 0.41 -14.00 11.38
C HIS A 199 1.84 -13.93 10.84
N ALA A 200 2.03 -13.21 9.76
CA ALA A 200 3.32 -12.92 9.16
C ALA A 200 3.37 -11.48 8.65
N ILE A 201 4.54 -10.87 8.74
CA ILE A 201 4.82 -9.51 8.27
C ILE A 201 5.99 -9.56 7.29
N PRO A 202 5.93 -8.91 6.12
CA PRO A 202 7.07 -8.92 5.21
C PRO A 202 8.22 -8.12 5.82
N SER A 203 9.42 -8.70 5.96
CA SER A 203 10.59 -7.89 6.35
C SER A 203 11.23 -7.17 5.17
N LEU A 204 10.84 -7.49 3.94
CA LEU A 204 11.36 -6.84 2.76
C LEU A 204 10.22 -6.54 1.80
N ILE A 205 10.07 -5.26 1.47
CA ILE A 205 9.17 -4.79 0.43
C ILE A 205 9.97 -4.00 -0.59
N ARG A 206 9.75 -4.27 -1.88
CA ARG A 206 10.36 -3.50 -2.96
C ARG A 206 9.30 -3.05 -3.96
N ILE A 207 9.45 -1.82 -4.44
CA ILE A 207 8.65 -1.29 -5.55
C ILE A 207 9.59 -1.05 -6.73
N TYR A 208 9.22 -1.58 -7.89
CA TYR A 208 9.90 -1.34 -9.15
C TYR A 208 8.97 -0.63 -10.12
N ASP A 209 9.51 0.27 -10.94
CA ASP A 209 8.91 0.71 -12.20
C ASP A 209 9.75 0.15 -13.36
N GLY A 210 9.19 -0.86 -14.05
CA GLY A 210 9.90 -1.67 -15.02
C GLY A 210 11.10 -2.37 -14.38
N LYS A 211 12.31 -1.90 -14.68
CA LYS A 211 13.57 -2.41 -14.10
C LYS A 211 14.17 -1.48 -13.04
N THR A 212 13.56 -0.34 -12.81
CA THR A 212 14.04 0.67 -11.87
C THR A 212 13.48 0.39 -10.50
N LEU A 213 14.35 0.20 -9.51
CA LEU A 213 13.95 0.16 -8.11
C LEU A 213 13.57 1.57 -7.64
N LEU A 214 12.33 1.76 -7.21
CA LEU A 214 11.78 3.01 -6.68
C LEU A 214 11.81 3.06 -5.15
N LEU A 215 11.61 1.91 -4.49
CA LEU A 215 11.54 1.83 -3.04
C LEU A 215 12.09 0.50 -2.56
N THR A 216 12.86 0.52 -1.47
CA THR A 216 13.12 -0.65 -0.62
C THR A 216 12.75 -0.34 0.82
N ALA A 217 12.01 -1.24 1.45
CA ALA A 217 11.68 -1.19 2.87
C ALA A 217 12.26 -2.43 3.56
N ASN A 218 12.98 -2.21 4.65
CA ASN A 218 13.51 -3.29 5.50
C ASN A 218 12.81 -3.24 6.86
N GLY A 219 11.97 -4.23 7.11
CA GLY A 219 11.12 -4.37 8.27
C GLY A 219 11.78 -5.17 9.40
N LYS A 220 11.53 -4.76 10.64
CA LYS A 220 11.86 -5.48 11.87
C LYS A 220 10.65 -5.47 12.78
N ILE A 221 10.53 -6.50 13.62
CA ILE A 221 9.48 -6.58 14.62
C ILE A 221 10.07 -6.79 16.01
N GLU A 222 9.54 -6.04 16.97
CA GLU A 222 9.82 -6.19 18.38
C GLU A 222 8.51 -6.48 19.12
N VAL A 223 8.48 -7.54 19.92
CA VAL A 223 7.31 -7.91 20.73
C VAL A 223 7.53 -7.43 22.15
N PHE A 224 6.53 -6.75 22.70
CA PHE A 224 6.57 -6.16 24.04
C PHE A 224 5.61 -6.87 24.97
N HIS A 225 5.93 -6.84 26.27
CA HIS A 225 4.96 -7.26 27.28
C HIS A 225 3.84 -6.23 27.45
N ARG A 226 4.17 -4.94 27.38
CA ARG A 226 3.24 -3.79 27.46
C ARG A 226 3.93 -2.52 26.98
N PHE A 227 3.16 -1.58 26.45
CA PHE A 227 3.64 -0.21 26.23
C PHE A 227 3.58 0.61 27.54
N ALA A 228 4.40 1.67 27.61
CA ALA A 228 4.32 2.62 28.71
C ALA A 228 2.98 3.37 28.68
N PRO A 229 2.35 3.70 29.83
CA PRO A 229 1.02 4.32 29.87
C PRO A 229 0.89 5.63 29.07
N LEU A 230 1.98 6.39 28.96
CA LEU A 230 1.99 7.67 28.26
C LEU A 230 2.33 7.56 26.77
N PHE A 231 2.64 6.36 26.27
CA PHE A 231 3.13 6.16 24.91
C PHE A 231 2.10 6.55 23.82
N PHE A 232 0.81 6.35 24.12
CA PHE A 232 -0.31 6.72 23.26
C PHE A 232 -0.97 8.05 23.67
N THR A 233 -0.30 8.86 24.51
CA THR A 233 -0.88 10.14 24.94
C THR A 233 -0.88 11.13 23.79
N GLN A 234 -2.07 11.62 23.46
CA GLN A 234 -2.28 12.64 22.44
C GLN A 234 -1.81 14.00 22.98
N THR A 235 -0.97 14.70 22.25
CA THR A 235 -0.71 16.13 22.51
C THR A 235 -1.84 16.98 21.93
N ALA A 236 -1.79 18.30 22.12
CA ALA A 236 -2.79 19.21 21.54
C ALA A 236 -3.02 18.85 20.05
N PRO A 237 -4.28 18.69 19.62
CA PRO A 237 -4.58 18.26 18.26
C PRO A 237 -3.99 19.23 17.24
N THR A 238 -3.45 18.68 16.16
CA THR A 238 -3.08 19.52 15.02
C THR A 238 -4.36 20.08 14.41
N PRO A 239 -4.38 21.37 14.01
CA PRO A 239 -5.53 21.92 13.30
C PRO A 239 -5.91 21.01 12.12
N PRO A 240 -7.20 20.74 11.89
CA PRO A 240 -7.65 19.92 10.76
C PRO A 240 -7.05 20.43 9.45
N THR A 241 -6.69 19.52 8.56
CA THR A 241 -6.16 19.92 7.26
C THR A 241 -7.20 20.76 6.50
N PRO A 242 -6.78 21.70 5.63
CA PRO A 242 -7.73 22.53 4.89
C PRO A 242 -8.80 21.72 4.13
N ILE A 243 -8.45 20.51 3.65
CA ILE A 243 -9.34 19.62 2.89
C ILE A 243 -10.44 19.02 3.76
N GLU A 244 -10.16 18.66 5.02
CA GLU A 244 -11.17 18.08 5.93
C GLU A 244 -12.35 19.03 6.14
N ASN A 245 -12.07 20.33 6.19
CA ASN A 245 -13.09 21.36 6.32
C ASN A 245 -13.68 21.81 4.96
N ARG A 246 -13.00 21.48 3.86
CA ARG A 246 -13.28 21.99 2.51
C ARG A 246 -13.19 20.84 1.52
N PRO A 247 -14.15 19.89 1.56
CA PRO A 247 -14.07 18.70 0.72
C PRO A 247 -14.21 19.05 -0.77
N VAL A 248 -13.66 18.18 -1.61
CA VAL A 248 -13.90 18.21 -3.05
C VAL A 248 -15.39 17.96 -3.30
N VAL A 249 -16.04 18.85 -4.05
CA VAL A 249 -17.46 18.75 -4.42
C VAL A 249 -17.66 18.26 -5.85
N SER A 250 -16.62 18.32 -6.68
CA SER A 250 -16.67 17.82 -8.05
C SER A 250 -15.32 17.29 -8.49
N PHE A 251 -15.32 16.05 -8.97
CA PHE A 251 -14.18 15.40 -9.60
C PHE A 251 -14.39 15.38 -11.13
N PRO A 252 -13.45 15.90 -11.93
CA PRO A 252 -13.51 15.76 -13.37
C PRO A 252 -13.27 14.30 -13.76
N GLN A 253 -13.69 13.91 -14.96
CA GLN A 253 -13.37 12.58 -15.46
C GLN A 253 -11.87 12.48 -15.74
N LEU A 254 -11.23 11.49 -15.11
CA LEU A 254 -9.85 11.13 -15.41
C LEU A 254 -9.81 10.56 -16.84
N LYS A 255 -8.96 11.11 -17.71
CA LYS A 255 -8.80 10.57 -19.07
C LYS A 255 -8.23 9.14 -18.98
N ALA A 256 -8.62 8.22 -19.84
CA ALA A 256 -7.93 6.94 -19.86
C ALA A 256 -6.46 7.14 -20.29
N THR A 257 -5.51 6.56 -19.56
CA THR A 257 -4.11 6.43 -20.01
C THR A 257 -3.70 4.97 -19.88
N PRO A 258 -2.70 4.50 -20.64
CA PRO A 258 -2.14 3.16 -20.49
C PRO A 258 -1.03 3.11 -19.43
N TRP A 259 -0.99 4.07 -18.49
CA TRP A 259 0.10 4.22 -17.53
C TRP A 259 -0.45 4.26 -16.11
N TYR A 260 0.23 3.57 -15.21
CA TYR A 260 0.01 3.68 -13.78
C TYR A 260 1.04 4.64 -13.19
N GLY A 261 0.62 5.41 -12.19
CA GLY A 261 1.52 6.22 -11.39
C GLY A 261 0.77 7.10 -10.42
N ASN A 262 1.51 7.72 -9.53
CA ASN A 262 1.03 8.65 -8.54
C ASN A 262 1.70 10.02 -8.73
N ALA A 263 1.01 11.06 -8.33
CA ALA A 263 1.51 12.43 -8.36
C ALA A 263 1.08 13.18 -7.09
N SER A 264 1.99 13.98 -6.55
CA SER A 264 1.73 14.93 -5.47
C SER A 264 1.76 16.34 -6.05
N LEU A 265 0.68 17.09 -5.88
CA LEU A 265 0.51 18.42 -6.44
C LEU A 265 0.13 19.42 -5.36
N ARG A 266 0.87 20.52 -5.24
CA ARG A 266 0.47 21.65 -4.40
C ARG A 266 -0.52 22.50 -5.18
N ILE A 267 -1.71 22.70 -4.62
CA ILE A 267 -2.79 23.44 -5.25
C ILE A 267 -3.17 24.65 -4.41
N THR A 268 -3.45 25.76 -5.07
CA THR A 268 -4.12 26.91 -4.47
C THR A 268 -5.54 26.96 -4.98
N VAL A 269 -6.48 27.03 -4.05
CA VAL A 269 -7.91 27.11 -4.31
C VAL A 269 -8.36 28.54 -4.00
N ASP A 270 -9.10 29.14 -4.94
CA ASP A 270 -9.66 30.47 -4.81
C ASP A 270 -10.93 30.49 -3.93
N GLU A 271 -11.47 31.70 -3.78
CA GLU A 271 -12.65 32.00 -2.97
C GLU A 271 -13.90 31.27 -3.46
N GLU A 272 -13.99 30.97 -4.76
CA GLU A 272 -15.07 30.24 -5.41
C GLU A 272 -14.89 28.71 -5.33
N GLY A 273 -13.83 28.22 -4.70
CA GLY A 273 -13.53 26.79 -4.60
C GLY A 273 -12.94 26.21 -5.89
N LYS A 274 -12.40 27.02 -6.78
CA LYS A 274 -11.73 26.59 -8.01
C LYS A 274 -10.21 26.60 -7.81
N VAL A 275 -9.52 25.66 -8.45
CA VAL A 275 -8.06 25.62 -8.46
C VAL A 275 -7.52 26.77 -9.32
N SER A 276 -6.82 27.71 -8.69
CA SER A 276 -6.25 28.91 -9.32
C SER A 276 -4.76 28.75 -9.63
N HIS A 277 -4.04 27.98 -8.83
CA HIS A 277 -2.63 27.65 -9.05
C HIS A 277 -2.36 26.16 -8.79
N THR A 278 -1.38 25.60 -9.51
CA THR A 278 -0.96 24.21 -9.36
C THR A 278 0.53 24.09 -9.61
N GLU A 279 1.22 23.47 -8.68
CA GLU A 279 2.62 23.12 -8.72
C GLU A 279 2.75 21.61 -8.58
N LEU A 280 3.50 20.98 -9.49
CA LEU A 280 3.85 19.57 -9.35
C LEU A 280 4.99 19.45 -8.34
N VAL A 281 4.75 18.76 -7.23
CA VAL A 281 5.76 18.52 -6.20
C VAL A 281 6.57 17.28 -6.55
N GLU A 282 5.88 16.15 -6.71
CA GLU A 282 6.51 14.86 -7.02
C GLU A 282 5.65 14.03 -7.98
N ILE A 283 6.29 13.14 -8.74
CA ILE A 283 5.62 12.20 -9.64
C ILE A 283 6.50 10.95 -9.82
N ASP A 284 5.92 9.76 -9.72
CA ASP A 284 6.65 8.50 -9.92
C ASP A 284 6.80 8.13 -11.40
N ASN A 285 5.87 8.58 -12.25
CA ASN A 285 5.83 8.30 -13.67
C ASN A 285 5.54 9.56 -14.49
N ASN A 286 6.56 10.15 -15.09
CA ASN A 286 6.44 11.37 -15.89
C ASN A 286 5.41 11.30 -17.03
N LYS A 287 5.01 10.11 -17.48
CA LYS A 287 4.00 9.92 -18.52
C LYS A 287 2.59 10.34 -18.08
N ILE A 288 2.31 10.42 -16.77
CA ILE A 288 1.01 10.87 -16.26
C ILE A 288 0.95 12.38 -15.95
N LYS A 289 2.09 13.10 -16.04
CA LYS A 289 2.21 14.53 -15.65
C LYS A 289 1.12 15.41 -16.26
N HIS A 290 0.97 15.38 -17.58
CA HIS A 290 -0.02 16.21 -18.27
C HIS A 290 -1.45 15.82 -17.90
N ALA A 291 -1.73 14.54 -17.68
CA ALA A 291 -3.05 14.07 -17.30
C ALA A 291 -3.40 14.52 -15.87
N ALA A 292 -2.45 14.41 -14.93
CA ALA A 292 -2.59 14.86 -13.55
C ALA A 292 -2.86 16.37 -13.48
N MET A 293 -2.03 17.20 -14.14
CA MET A 293 -2.20 18.66 -14.14
C MET A 293 -3.56 19.09 -14.72
N ASN A 294 -4.01 18.44 -15.79
CA ASN A 294 -5.32 18.73 -16.39
C ASN A 294 -6.46 18.33 -15.46
N PHE A 295 -6.38 17.17 -14.81
CA PHE A 295 -7.37 16.72 -13.84
C PHE A 295 -7.50 17.71 -12.68
N ILE A 296 -6.37 18.13 -12.10
CA ILE A 296 -6.37 19.04 -10.95
C ILE A 296 -7.00 20.40 -11.28
N ARG A 297 -6.72 20.95 -12.46
CA ARG A 297 -7.28 22.25 -12.88
C ARG A 297 -8.81 22.29 -12.88
N ASP A 298 -9.43 21.14 -13.13
CA ASP A 298 -10.88 21.01 -13.23
C ASP A 298 -11.55 20.57 -11.92
N LEU A 299 -10.77 20.32 -10.85
CA LEU A 299 -11.32 20.06 -9.51
C LEU A 299 -12.10 21.26 -8.97
N ARG A 300 -13.14 20.97 -8.20
CA ARG A 300 -13.89 21.97 -7.43
C ARG A 300 -14.01 21.56 -5.98
N PHE A 301 -13.72 22.50 -5.11
CA PHE A 301 -13.82 22.40 -3.66
C PHE A 301 -15.04 23.16 -3.17
N ARG A 302 -15.52 22.81 -1.98
CA ARG A 302 -16.49 23.67 -1.29
C ARG A 302 -15.84 25.04 -1.04
N PRO A 303 -16.47 26.16 -1.48
CA PRO A 303 -15.97 27.50 -1.20
C PRO A 303 -15.66 27.66 0.29
N ALA A 304 -14.49 28.19 0.59
CA ALA A 304 -14.09 28.42 1.96
C ALA A 304 -14.74 29.69 2.49
N SER A 305 -15.02 29.72 3.79
CA SER A 305 -15.35 30.98 4.47
C SER A 305 -14.59 31.06 5.80
N GLU A 306 -13.80 32.12 6.00
CA GLU A 306 -13.01 32.35 7.23
C GLU A 306 -13.87 32.84 8.40
N ALA A 307 -14.91 33.60 8.07
CA ALA A 307 -16.01 33.99 8.93
C ALA A 307 -17.33 33.71 8.19
N PRO A 308 -18.51 33.72 8.84
CA PRO A 308 -19.78 33.56 8.14
C PRO A 308 -19.89 34.56 6.97
N GLY A 309 -19.72 34.06 5.74
CA GLY A 309 -19.81 34.84 4.50
C GLY A 309 -18.55 35.57 4.00
N THR A 310 -17.36 35.37 4.59
CA THR A 310 -16.11 35.94 4.02
C THR A 310 -15.33 34.87 3.26
N PRO A 311 -15.29 34.90 1.92
CA PRO A 311 -14.56 33.92 1.13
C PRO A 311 -13.06 33.92 1.45
N ALA A 312 -12.41 32.77 1.32
CA ALA A 312 -10.97 32.68 1.59
C ALA A 312 -10.25 31.74 0.64
N THR A 313 -9.06 32.14 0.20
CA THR A 313 -8.18 31.23 -0.55
C THR A 313 -7.51 30.22 0.40
N PHE A 314 -7.08 29.07 -0.11
CA PHE A 314 -6.20 28.18 0.65
C PHE A 314 -5.25 27.41 -0.25
N THR A 315 -4.14 26.98 0.34
CA THR A 315 -3.18 26.09 -0.30
C THR A 315 -3.19 24.74 0.40
N THR A 316 -3.15 23.67 -0.38
CA THR A 316 -3.10 22.30 0.15
C THR A 316 -2.34 21.39 -0.81
N LEU A 317 -1.97 20.22 -0.32
CA LEU A 317 -1.31 19.18 -1.10
C LEU A 317 -2.37 18.16 -1.53
N PHE A 318 -2.35 17.78 -2.81
CA PHE A 318 -3.29 16.86 -3.40
C PHE A 318 -2.55 15.67 -3.98
N TYR A 319 -2.87 14.47 -3.49
CA TYR A 319 -2.35 13.21 -4.00
C TYR A 319 -3.30 12.63 -5.02
N LEU A 320 -2.77 12.31 -6.20
CA LEU A 320 -3.51 11.69 -7.28
C LEU A 320 -2.89 10.34 -7.62
N ARG A 321 -3.66 9.28 -7.45
CA ARG A 321 -3.36 7.96 -8.02
C ARG A 321 -4.00 7.81 -9.39
N TYR A 322 -3.20 7.49 -10.38
CA TYR A 322 -3.65 7.28 -11.76
C TYR A 322 -3.78 5.78 -12.05
N LEU A 323 -5.02 5.33 -12.22
CA LEU A 323 -5.31 3.97 -12.64
C LEU A 323 -5.78 3.96 -14.11
N PRO A 324 -5.16 3.15 -14.97
CA PRO A 324 -5.67 2.85 -16.30
C PRO A 324 -7.04 2.18 -16.12
N ARG A 325 -8.14 2.86 -16.46
CA ARG A 325 -9.49 2.29 -16.50
C ARG A 325 -9.95 1.59 -15.20
N ALA A 326 -10.30 2.38 -14.19
CA ALA A 326 -11.55 2.09 -13.50
C ALA A 326 -12.66 2.82 -14.25
N ASN A 327 -13.70 2.10 -14.67
CA ASN A 327 -14.91 2.71 -15.21
C ASN A 327 -15.39 3.80 -14.22
N PRO A 328 -15.59 5.07 -14.63
CA PRO A 328 -15.95 6.18 -13.72
C PRO A 328 -17.34 6.05 -13.06
N SER A 329 -17.95 4.86 -13.08
CA SER A 329 -19.25 4.57 -12.47
C SER A 329 -19.19 4.14 -10.99
N LEU A 330 -18.02 4.12 -10.34
CA LEU A 330 -17.90 3.79 -8.91
C LEU A 330 -17.17 4.91 -8.18
N ARG A 331 -17.93 5.59 -7.33
CA ARG A 331 -17.59 6.79 -6.54
C ARG A 331 -16.89 6.43 -5.25
#